data_AF-A0A398CRT3-F1
#
_entry.id   AF-A0A398CRT3-F1
#
_cell.length_a   1.000
_cell.length_b   1.000
_cell.length_c   1.000
_cell.angle_alpha   90.00
_cell.angle_beta   90.00
_cell.angle_gamma   90.00
#
_symmetry.space_group_name_H-M   'P 1'
#
loop_
_entity.id
_entity.type
_entity.pdbx_description
1 polymer ?
#
loop_
_entity_poly.entity_id
_entity_poly.type
_entity_poly.pdbx_seq_one_letter_code
_entity_poly.pdbx_strand_id
1 'polypeptide(L)'
;MERSRVVKEELPTKFFHKDGKSYVRVAATVEPSQLSIVGADIKKAMNDVKTPDGVKLNVGGASADQSEDFMSLFMMMLVSIGIVYLIMVITFKTLKAPLAILSSLLFVPIGAVLGLLIGNVKPDFTAIFGVVMLVGIVVTNAIVLIDRLDRTKRR
;
A
#
# COMPACT_ATOMS: atom_id res chain seq x y z
N MET A 1 29.16 51.00 -29.30
CA MET A 1 28.61 50.82 -27.94
C MET A 1 27.20 50.27 -28.10
N GLU A 2 27.08 48.96 -28.29
CA GLU A 2 26.85 47.97 -27.22
C GLU A 2 25.35 47.91 -26.91
N ARG A 3 24.61 47.11 -27.70
CA ARG A 3 24.26 45.71 -27.39
C ARG A 3 23.68 45.59 -25.98
N SER A 4 22.34 45.47 -25.92
CA SER A 4 21.59 44.48 -25.11
C SER A 4 20.19 45.00 -24.81
N ARG A 5 19.18 44.41 -25.46
CA ARG A 5 17.77 44.61 -25.11
C ARG A 5 17.51 43.68 -23.92
N VAL A 6 17.41 44.25 -22.72
CA VAL A 6 17.21 43.48 -21.48
C VAL A 6 15.80 42.89 -21.50
N VAL A 7 15.70 41.59 -21.79
CA VAL A 7 14.49 40.80 -21.58
C VAL A 7 14.63 40.18 -20.20
N LYS A 8 13.74 40.55 -19.27
CA LYS A 8 13.66 39.89 -17.96
C LYS A 8 13.10 38.49 -18.17
N GLU A 9 13.98 37.50 -18.23
CA GLU A 9 13.58 36.11 -18.06
C GLU A 9 13.69 35.74 -16.59
N GLU A 10 12.57 35.37 -15.96
CA GLU A 10 12.56 34.77 -14.63
C GLU A 10 13.01 33.30 -14.76
N LEU A 11 14.31 33.12 -14.99
CA LEU A 11 14.92 31.79 -15.00
C LEU A 11 14.98 31.25 -13.56
N PRO A 12 14.46 30.05 -13.28
CA PRO A 12 14.60 29.45 -11.96
C PRO A 12 16.09 29.26 -11.64
N THR A 13 16.54 29.80 -10.50
CA THR A 13 17.95 29.75 -10.04
C THR A 13 18.46 28.33 -9.76
N LYS A 14 17.59 27.32 -9.80
CA LYS A 14 17.93 25.90 -9.62
C LYS A 14 17.23 25.04 -10.67
N PHE A 15 18.02 24.42 -11.54
CA PHE A 15 17.56 23.39 -12.45
C PHE A 15 17.59 22.04 -11.74
N PHE A 16 16.42 21.49 -11.44
CA PHE A 16 16.33 20.15 -10.90
C PHE A 16 16.32 19.14 -12.04
N HIS A 17 17.13 18.09 -11.90
CA HIS A 17 17.22 16.99 -12.86
C HIS A 17 16.81 15.69 -12.18
N LYS A 18 15.94 14.92 -12.82
CA LYS A 18 15.60 13.55 -12.43
C LYS A 18 15.79 12.68 -13.66
N ASP A 19 16.65 11.67 -13.54
CA ASP A 19 17.02 10.75 -14.64
C ASP A 19 17.48 11.47 -15.93
N GLY A 20 18.29 12.52 -15.78
CA GLY A 20 18.84 13.29 -16.90
C GLY A 20 17.86 14.26 -17.58
N LYS A 21 16.62 14.39 -17.08
CA LYS A 21 15.61 15.31 -17.61
C LYS A 21 15.37 16.46 -16.63
N SER A 22 15.34 17.69 -17.14
CA SER A 22 14.99 18.86 -16.34
C SER A 22 13.51 18.77 -15.93
N TYR A 23 13.22 19.03 -14.65
CA TYR A 23 11.86 19.03 -14.13
C TYR A 23 11.59 20.27 -13.29
N VAL A 24 10.32 20.69 -13.28
CA VAL A 24 9.83 21.73 -12.39
C VAL A 24 9.16 21.04 -11.20
N ARG A 25 9.58 21.38 -9.98
CA ARG A 25 9.01 20.82 -8.76
C ARG A 25 7.90 21.74 -8.25
N VAL A 26 6.68 21.21 -8.14
CA VAL A 26 5.61 21.82 -7.36
C VAL A 26 5.48 21.01 -6.07
N ALA A 27 5.62 21.68 -4.92
CA ALA A 27 5.55 21.03 -3.62
C ALA A 27 4.32 21.55 -2.85
N ALA A 28 3.59 20.63 -2.22
CA ALA A 28 2.49 20.93 -1.31
C ALA A 28 2.72 20.15 -0.02
N THR A 29 2.53 20.82 1.13
CA THR A 29 2.63 20.18 2.44
C THR A 29 1.26 19.64 2.81
N VAL A 30 1.19 18.36 3.14
CA VAL A 30 -0.04 17.66 3.52
C VAL A 30 0.17 17.01 4.87
N GLU A 31 -0.87 16.96 5.68
CA GLU A 31 -0.86 16.21 6.93
C GLU A 31 -0.72 14.70 6.67
N PRO A 32 0.14 13.97 7.40
CA PRO A 32 0.40 12.54 7.12
C PRO A 32 -0.87 11.67 7.06
N SER A 33 -1.87 11.98 7.90
CA SER A 33 -3.16 11.27 7.96
C SER A 33 -4.02 11.41 6.71
N GLN A 34 -3.78 12.43 5.88
CA GLN A 34 -4.56 12.73 4.68
C GLN A 34 -3.78 12.46 3.39
N LEU A 35 -2.50 12.08 3.50
CA LEU A 35 -1.58 11.91 2.38
C LEU A 35 -2.09 10.93 1.32
N SER A 36 -2.79 9.87 1.74
CA SER A 36 -3.38 8.88 0.82
C SER A 36 -4.52 9.47 -0.01
N ILE A 37 -5.43 10.24 0.61
CA ILE A 37 -6.58 10.86 -0.08
C ILE A 37 -6.11 11.99 -0.99
N VAL A 38 -5.29 12.89 -0.46
CA VAL A 38 -4.78 14.03 -1.23
C VAL A 38 -3.88 13.56 -2.37
N GLY A 39 -3.05 12.52 -2.14
CA GLY A 39 -2.27 11.89 -3.20
C GLY A 39 -3.15 11.30 -4.31
N ALA A 40 -4.26 10.64 -3.96
CA ALA A 40 -5.22 10.10 -4.92
C ALA A 40 -5.95 11.21 -5.69
N ASP A 41 -6.37 12.28 -5.01
CA ASP A 41 -7.04 13.43 -5.63
C ASP A 41 -6.11 14.20 -6.57
N ILE A 42 -4.85 14.42 -6.18
CA ILE A 42 -3.82 15.02 -7.03
C ILE A 42 -3.59 14.15 -8.26
N LYS A 43 -3.45 12.82 -8.08
CA LYS A 43 -3.28 11.89 -9.20
C LYS A 43 -4.48 11.91 -10.16
N LYS A 44 -5.70 12.02 -9.62
CA LYS A 44 -6.93 12.13 -10.40
C LYS A 44 -6.99 13.45 -11.17
N ALA A 45 -6.73 14.57 -10.50
CA ALA A 45 -6.68 15.90 -11.13
C ALA A 45 -5.59 15.99 -12.22
N MET A 46 -4.45 15.32 -12.02
CA MET A 46 -3.38 15.27 -13.02
C MET A 46 -3.76 14.47 -14.27
N ASN A 47 -4.64 13.48 -14.16
CA ASN A 47 -5.15 12.76 -15.32
C ASN A 47 -6.10 13.62 -16.18
N ASP A 48 -6.77 14.60 -15.56
CA ASP A 48 -7.69 15.52 -16.26
C ASP A 48 -6.97 16.70 -16.92
N VAL A 49 -5.71 16.96 -16.55
CA VAL A 49 -4.91 18.02 -17.17
C VAL A 49 -4.30 17.53 -18.48
N LYS A 50 -4.75 18.11 -19.61
CA LYS A 50 -4.10 17.93 -20.91
C LYS A 50 -2.72 18.58 -20.88
N THR A 51 -1.68 17.76 -20.82
CA THR A 51 -0.29 18.22 -20.90
C THR A 51 0.11 18.45 -22.35
N PRO A 52 0.84 19.53 -22.67
CA PRO A 52 1.45 19.72 -23.99
C PRO A 52 2.41 18.57 -24.34
N ASP A 53 2.56 18.30 -25.64
CA ASP A 53 3.45 17.24 -26.13
C ASP A 53 4.87 17.40 -25.56
N GLY A 54 5.35 16.36 -24.88
CA GLY A 54 6.69 16.31 -24.28
C GLY A 54 6.74 16.56 -22.75
N VAL A 55 5.64 17.00 -22.12
CA VAL A 55 5.59 17.17 -20.66
C VAL A 55 4.99 15.94 -19.99
N LYS A 56 5.79 15.23 -19.17
CA LYS A 56 5.30 14.14 -18.32
C LYS A 56 5.08 14.65 -16.90
N LEU A 57 3.84 14.62 -16.46
CA LEU A 57 3.47 14.86 -15.08
C LEU A 57 3.74 13.59 -14.25
N ASN A 58 4.54 13.72 -13.20
CA ASN A 58 4.85 12.59 -12.31
C ASN A 58 4.55 12.98 -10.85
N VAL A 59 3.73 12.18 -10.17
CA VAL A 59 3.51 12.31 -8.73
C VAL A 59 4.67 11.62 -8.03
N GLY A 60 5.45 12.38 -7.26
CA GLY A 60 6.56 11.87 -6.47
C GLY A 60 6.50 12.36 -5.03
N GLY A 61 7.48 11.96 -4.22
CA GLY A 61 7.53 12.30 -2.80
C GLY A 61 6.69 11.33 -1.96
N ALA A 62 6.30 11.78 -0.77
CA ALA A 62 5.79 10.90 0.28
C ALA A 62 4.59 10.02 -0.15
N SER A 63 3.67 10.53 -0.99
CA SER A 63 2.54 9.73 -1.49
C SER A 63 2.96 8.60 -2.43
N ALA A 64 4.00 8.81 -3.24
CA ALA A 64 4.52 7.79 -4.16
C ALA A 64 5.30 6.73 -3.38
N ASP A 65 6.16 7.16 -2.47
CA ASP A 65 6.91 6.27 -1.56
C ASP A 65 5.94 5.41 -0.74
N GLN A 66 4.89 6.02 -0.19
CA GLN A 66 3.84 5.30 0.54
C GLN A 66 3.16 4.24 -0.33
N SER A 67 2.84 4.54 -1.60
CA SER A 67 2.22 3.57 -2.52
C SER A 67 3.15 2.42 -2.88
N GLU A 68 4.46 2.67 -3.02
CA GLU A 68 5.46 1.65 -3.29
C GLU A 68 5.65 0.72 -2.08
N ASP A 69 5.68 1.29 -0.88
CA ASP A 69 5.75 0.53 0.37
C ASP A 69 4.51 -0.33 0.58
N PHE A 70 3.31 0.20 0.30
CA PHE A 70 2.05 -0.58 0.33
C PHE A 70 2.12 -1.81 -0.58
N MET A 71 2.63 -1.65 -1.81
CA MET A 71 2.77 -2.75 -2.76
C MET A 71 3.78 -3.79 -2.26
N SER A 72 4.91 -3.33 -1.73
CA SER A 72 5.94 -4.20 -1.17
C SER A 72 5.42 -5.01 0.01
N LEU A 73 4.68 -4.38 0.94
CA LEU A 73 4.05 -5.06 2.06
C LEU A 73 2.98 -6.06 1.61
N PHE A 74 2.18 -5.71 0.61
CA PHE A 74 1.18 -6.63 0.06
C PHE A 74 1.84 -7.88 -0.54
N MET A 75 2.94 -7.71 -1.28
CA MET A 75 3.72 -8.84 -1.79
C MET A 75 4.33 -9.68 -0.67
N MET A 76 4.90 -9.04 0.36
CA MET A 76 5.41 -9.75 1.53
C MET A 76 4.31 -10.54 2.26
N MET A 77 3.10 -9.98 2.36
CA MET A 77 1.95 -10.65 2.96
C MET A 77 1.57 -11.92 2.18
N LEU A 78 1.52 -11.85 0.84
CA LEU A 78 1.24 -13.03 0.01
C LEU A 78 2.29 -14.13 0.20
N VAL A 79 3.57 -13.76 0.24
CA VAL A 79 4.66 -14.71 0.50
C VAL A 79 4.53 -15.32 1.90
N SER A 80 4.22 -14.49 2.91
CA SER A 80 4.02 -14.93 4.30
C SER A 80 2.88 -15.93 4.43
N ILE A 81 1.73 -15.65 3.79
CA ILE A 81 0.57 -16.57 3.75
C ILE A 81 0.98 -17.91 3.12
N GLY A 82 1.78 -17.89 2.06
CA GLY A 82 2.33 -19.10 1.44
C GLY A 82 3.21 -19.92 2.39
N ILE A 83 4.09 -19.26 3.16
CA ILE A 83 4.93 -19.91 4.17
C ILE A 83 4.08 -20.52 5.28
N VAL A 84 3.08 -19.79 5.79
CA VAL A 84 2.15 -20.29 6.82
C VAL A 84 1.42 -21.54 6.32
N TYR A 85 0.96 -21.54 5.07
CA TYR A 85 0.34 -22.71 4.46
C TYR A 85 1.27 -23.92 4.44
N LEU A 86 2.54 -23.74 4.03
CA LEU A 86 3.53 -24.83 4.03
C LEU A 86 3.74 -25.40 5.44
N ILE A 87 3.89 -24.53 6.45
CA ILE A 87 4.05 -24.96 7.84
C ILE A 87 2.83 -25.79 8.27
N MET A 88 1.62 -25.31 7.99
CA MET A 88 0.39 -26.03 8.34
C MET A 88 0.26 -27.39 7.64
N VAL A 89 0.62 -27.48 6.36
CA VAL A 89 0.60 -28.76 5.62
C VAL A 89 1.54 -29.76 6.30
N ILE A 90 2.72 -29.31 6.74
CA ILE A 90 3.69 -30.15 7.47
C ILE A 90 3.12 -30.55 8.84
N THR A 91 2.51 -29.61 9.57
CA THR A 91 1.97 -29.85 10.92
C THR A 91 0.79 -30.82 10.91
N PHE A 92 -0.22 -30.57 10.07
CA PHE A 92 -1.44 -31.37 10.03
C PHE A 92 -1.30 -32.62 9.16
N LYS A 93 -0.27 -32.70 8.31
CA LYS A 93 -0.10 -33.77 7.30
C LYS A 93 -1.33 -33.94 6.40
N THR A 94 -2.14 -32.89 6.25
CA THR A 94 -3.29 -32.86 5.36
C THR A 94 -3.30 -31.55 4.57
N LEU A 95 -3.83 -31.61 3.34
CA LEU A 95 -3.97 -30.42 2.48
C LEU A 95 -5.31 -29.69 2.70
N LYS A 96 -6.32 -30.40 3.21
CA LYS A 96 -7.68 -29.85 3.35
C LYS A 96 -7.80 -28.87 4.52
N ALA A 97 -7.20 -29.19 5.67
CA ALA A 97 -7.26 -28.32 6.85
C ALA A 97 -6.61 -26.95 6.61
N PRO A 98 -5.38 -26.85 6.06
CA PRO A 98 -4.75 -25.56 5.76
C PRO A 98 -5.55 -24.72 4.75
N LEU A 99 -6.14 -25.36 3.73
CA LEU A 99 -6.96 -24.68 2.72
C LEU A 99 -8.25 -24.09 3.32
N ALA A 100 -8.87 -24.81 4.26
CA ALA A 100 -10.03 -24.32 5.00
C ALA A 100 -9.67 -23.08 5.85
N ILE A 101 -8.50 -23.09 6.50
CA ILE A 101 -8.02 -21.92 7.24
C ILE A 101 -7.74 -20.75 6.29
N LEU A 102 -7.05 -20.98 5.18
CA LEU A 102 -6.79 -19.94 4.15
C LEU A 102 -8.08 -19.31 3.60
N SER A 103 -9.14 -20.09 3.45
CA SER A 103 -10.43 -19.58 2.98
C SER A 103 -11.03 -18.55 3.94
N SER A 104 -10.75 -18.65 5.24
CA SER A 104 -11.18 -17.65 6.23
C SER A 104 -10.44 -16.32 6.09
N LEU A 105 -9.21 -16.31 5.54
CA LEU A 105 -8.44 -15.08 5.35
C LEU A 105 -9.08 -14.17 4.29
N LEU A 106 -9.89 -14.72 3.37
CA LEU A 106 -10.61 -13.94 2.37
C LEU A 106 -11.58 -12.92 3.00
N PHE A 107 -12.02 -13.18 4.23
CA PHE A 107 -12.91 -12.29 4.99
C PHE A 107 -12.15 -11.20 5.77
N VAL A 108 -10.83 -11.29 5.90
CA VAL A 108 -10.01 -10.32 6.66
C VAL A 108 -10.10 -8.90 6.06
N PRO A 109 -9.94 -8.69 4.74
CA PRO A 109 -10.04 -7.34 4.17
C PRO A 109 -11.41 -6.70 4.41
N ILE A 110 -12.48 -7.49 4.37
CA ILE A 110 -13.84 -7.02 4.66
C ILE A 110 -13.93 -6.54 6.11
N GLY A 111 -13.44 -7.33 7.06
CA GLY A 111 -13.41 -6.95 8.48
C GLY A 111 -12.56 -5.71 8.75
N ALA A 112 -11.40 -5.60 8.10
CA ALA A 112 -10.52 -4.44 8.22
C ALA A 112 -11.16 -3.16 7.69
N VAL A 113 -11.76 -3.21 6.50
CA VAL A 113 -12.46 -2.05 5.91
C VAL A 113 -13.64 -1.62 6.77
N LEU A 114 -14.44 -2.58 7.26
CA LEU A 114 -15.55 -2.28 8.18
C LEU A 114 -15.06 -1.64 9.48
N GLY A 115 -13.97 -2.14 10.07
CA GLY A 115 -13.38 -1.59 11.28
C GLY A 115 -12.90 -0.14 11.11
N LEU A 116 -12.22 0.14 9.99
CA LEU A 116 -11.79 1.50 9.65
C LEU A 116 -12.98 2.44 9.41
N LEU A 117 -14.03 1.95 8.77
CA LEU A 117 -15.23 2.74 8.48
C LEU A 117 -16.00 3.10 9.75
N ILE A 118 -16.15 2.16 10.69
CA ILE A 118 -16.76 2.42 12.00
C ILE A 118 -15.89 3.35 12.85
N GLY A 119 -14.56 3.17 12.79
CA GLY A 119 -13.60 4.02 13.50
C GLY A 119 -13.42 5.41 12.88
N ASN A 120 -13.98 5.65 11.69
CA ASN A 120 -13.79 6.87 10.91
C ASN A 120 -12.30 7.23 10.72
N VAL A 121 -11.45 6.20 10.58
CA VAL A 121 -9.99 6.33 10.42
C VAL A 121 -9.64 6.07 8.97
N LYS A 122 -8.79 6.93 8.41
CA LYS A 122 -8.27 6.75 7.05
C LYS A 122 -7.25 5.61 7.02
N PRO A 123 -7.27 4.74 6.00
CA PRO A 123 -6.23 3.73 5.85
C PRO A 123 -4.89 4.40 5.60
N ASP A 124 -3.96 4.23 6.54
CA ASP A 124 -2.57 4.63 6.44
C ASP A 124 -1.64 3.41 6.61
N PHE A 125 -0.35 3.65 6.75
CA PHE A 125 0.63 2.58 7.00
C PHE A 125 0.38 1.85 8.33
N THR A 126 -0.05 2.57 9.36
CA THR A 126 -0.43 2.02 10.67
C THR A 126 -1.60 1.04 10.56
N ALA A 127 -2.59 1.36 9.72
CA ALA A 127 -3.74 0.49 9.48
C ALA A 127 -3.34 -0.89 8.93
N ILE A 128 -2.30 -0.97 8.09
CA ILE A 128 -1.80 -2.25 7.56
C ILE A 128 -1.30 -3.17 8.68
N PHE A 129 -0.56 -2.62 9.66
CA PHE A 129 -0.08 -3.42 10.79
C PHE A 129 -1.26 -4.02 11.57
N GLY A 130 -2.36 -3.29 11.70
CA GLY A 130 -3.62 -3.81 12.25
C GLY A 130 -4.15 -5.00 11.45
N VAL A 131 -4.13 -4.93 10.12
CA VAL A 131 -4.55 -6.04 9.24
C VAL A 131 -3.63 -7.25 9.39
N VAL A 132 -2.32 -7.05 9.43
CA VAL A 132 -1.33 -8.14 9.65
C VAL A 132 -1.58 -8.85 10.98
N MET A 133 -1.82 -8.07 12.05
CA MET A 133 -2.18 -8.64 13.35
C MET A 133 -3.50 -9.43 13.30
N LEU A 134 -4.51 -8.89 12.61
CA LEU A 134 -5.81 -9.55 12.44
C LEU A 134 -5.66 -10.91 11.74
N VAL A 135 -4.84 -10.99 10.69
CA VAL A 135 -4.51 -12.26 10.02
C VAL A 135 -3.93 -13.27 11.02
N GLY A 136 -2.95 -12.85 11.84
CA GLY A 136 -2.33 -13.73 12.84
C GLY A 136 -3.30 -14.27 13.87
N ILE A 137 -4.23 -13.44 14.36
CA ILE A 137 -5.26 -13.83 15.31
C ILE A 137 -6.21 -14.86 14.69
N VAL A 138 -6.70 -14.60 13.47
CA VAL A 138 -7.62 -15.50 12.76
C VAL A 138 -6.96 -16.85 12.49
N VAL A 139 -5.71 -16.84 12.02
CA VAL A 139 -4.93 -18.05 11.76
C VAL A 139 -4.74 -18.86 13.03
N THR A 140 -4.33 -18.22 14.13
CA THR A 140 -4.09 -18.90 15.41
C THR A 140 -5.36 -19.56 15.94
N ASN A 141 -6.48 -18.84 15.91
CA ASN A 141 -7.77 -19.37 16.35
C ASN A 141 -8.22 -20.56 15.48
N ALA A 142 -8.03 -20.47 14.17
CA ALA A 142 -8.39 -21.52 13.25
C ALA A 142 -7.53 -22.78 13.43
N ILE A 143 -6.21 -22.63 13.65
CA ILE A 143 -5.30 -23.73 13.99
C ILE A 143 -5.77 -24.46 15.25
N VAL A 144 -6.05 -23.72 16.32
CA VAL A 144 -6.49 -24.32 17.60
C VAL A 144 -7.82 -25.05 17.44
N LEU A 145 -8.76 -24.50 16.67
CA LEU A 145 -10.05 -25.14 16.42
C LEU A 145 -9.88 -26.46 15.67
N ILE A 146 -9.09 -26.48 14.59
CA ILE A 146 -8.85 -27.70 13.81
C ILE A 146 -8.11 -28.75 14.65
N ASP A 147 -7.07 -28.36 15.40
CA ASP A 147 -6.35 -29.29 16.28
C ASP A 147 -7.28 -29.94 17.32
N ARG A 148 -8.22 -29.16 17.88
CA ARG A 148 -9.24 -29.70 18.79
C ARG A 148 -10.17 -30.70 18.11
N LEU A 149 -10.65 -30.40 16.91
CA LEU A 149 -11.53 -31.31 16.16
C LEU A 149 -10.82 -32.63 15.81
N ASP A 150 -9.57 -32.56 15.38
CA ASP A 150 -8.75 -33.74 15.08
C ASP A 150 -8.48 -34.60 16.31
N ARG A 151 -8.25 -33.98 17.48
CA ARG A 151 -8.08 -34.70 18.74
C ARG A 151 -9.36 -35.42 19.19
N THR A 152 -10.52 -34.77 19.07
CA THR A 152 -11.81 -35.38 19.43
C THR A 152 -12.15 -36.57 18.52
N LYS A 153 -11.82 -36.50 17.22
CA LYS A 153 -12.09 -37.60 16.28
C LYS A 153 -11.22 -38.85 16.51
N ARG A 154 -10.07 -38.71 17.19
CA ARG A 154 -9.16 -39.82 17.52
C ARG A 154 -9.47 -40.50 18.86
N ARG A 155 -10.44 -39.99 19.62
CA ARG A 155 -11.01 -40.65 20.81
C ARG A 155 -12.33 -41.30 20.46
#